data_AF-A0A7V3I2X9-F1
#
_entry.id   AF-A0A7V3I2X9-F1
#
_cell.length_a   1.000
_cell.length_b   1.000
_cell.length_c   1.000
_cell.angle_alpha   90.00
_cell.angle_beta   90.00
_cell.angle_gamma   90.00
#
_symmetry.space_group_name_H-M   'P 1'
#
loop_
_entity.id
_entity.type
_entity.pdbx_description
1 polymer ?
#
loop_
_entity_poly.entity_id
_entity_poly.type
_entity_poly.pdbx_seq_one_letter_code
_entity_poly.pdbx_strand_id
1 'polypeptide(L)'
;VSFPNWGYWRCRLELLITGCIPQAPDLPQAWHEKPRWQAFTITDFALFCRQAGIQISRQAYLARGRRVHIYKFTNLLATTGVFVLERYSLKPHEV
;
A
#
# COMPACT_ATOMS: atom_id res chain seq x y z
N VAL A 1 7.82 -4.93 -4.65
CA VAL A 1 6.35 -5.11 -4.55
C VAL A 1 5.68 -3.75 -4.73
N SER A 2 4.62 -3.65 -5.53
CA SER A 2 3.84 -2.42 -5.69
C SER A 2 2.35 -2.74 -5.66
N PHE A 3 1.55 -1.87 -5.04
CA PHE A 3 0.10 -2.05 -4.96
C PHE A 3 -0.64 -0.70 -4.82
N PRO A 4 -1.91 -0.64 -5.25
CA PRO A 4 -2.76 0.52 -5.02
C PRO A 4 -3.08 0.65 -3.54
N ASN A 5 -3.04 1.87 -3.01
CA ASN A 5 -3.33 2.15 -1.62
C ASN A 5 -4.81 2.51 -1.43
N TRP A 6 -5.60 1.58 -0.88
CA TRP A 6 -7.01 1.83 -0.54
C TRP A 6 -7.21 2.77 0.66
N GLY A 7 -6.14 3.10 1.39
CA GLY A 7 -6.21 4.08 2.46
C GLY A 7 -6.34 5.53 1.98
N TYR A 8 -6.18 5.79 0.68
CA TYR A 8 -6.24 7.12 0.07
C TYR A 8 -7.54 7.84 0.43
N TRP A 9 -7.44 9.12 0.75
CA TRP A 9 -8.57 9.90 1.30
C TRP A 9 -9.83 9.83 0.44
N ARG A 10 -9.68 9.79 -0.88
CA ARG A 10 -10.81 9.72 -1.81
C ARG A 10 -11.56 8.39 -1.69
N CYS A 11 -10.85 7.27 -1.51
CA CYS A 11 -11.48 5.96 -1.31
C CYS A 11 -12.26 5.95 0.01
N ARG A 12 -11.70 6.53 1.09
CA ARG A 12 -12.40 6.67 2.38
C ARG A 12 -13.65 7.54 2.26
N LEU A 13 -13.52 8.67 1.56
CA LEU A 13 -14.62 9.61 1.38
C LEU A 13 -15.74 9.02 0.52
N GLU A 14 -15.39 8.31 -0.55
CA GLU A 14 -16.35 7.65 -1.41
C GLU A 14 -17.12 6.56 -0.65
N LEU A 15 -16.44 5.74 0.15
CA LEU A 15 -17.12 4.78 1.03
C LEU A 15 -18.04 5.47 2.04
N LEU A 16 -17.59 6.59 2.65
CA LEU A 16 -18.37 7.33 3.64
C LEU A 16 -19.62 7.99 3.02
N ILE A 17 -19.48 8.59 1.83
CA ILE A 17 -20.56 9.35 1.18
C ILE A 17 -21.52 8.43 0.43
N THR A 18 -21.00 7.44 -0.30
CA THR A 18 -21.82 6.59 -1.19
C THR A 18 -22.22 5.27 -0.56
N GLY A 19 -21.54 4.85 0.52
CA GLY A 19 -21.69 3.51 1.09
C GLY A 19 -21.19 2.38 0.18
N CYS A 20 -20.66 2.71 -1.01
CA CYS A 20 -20.20 1.74 -1.98
C CYS A 20 -18.70 1.48 -1.85
N ILE A 21 -18.28 0.28 -2.24
CA ILE A 21 -16.86 -0.08 -2.27
C ILE A 21 -16.13 0.85 -3.24
N PRO A 22 -15.13 1.61 -2.74
CA PRO A 22 -14.40 2.57 -3.57
C PRO A 22 -13.45 1.84 -4.52
N GLN A 23 -13.28 2.43 -5.70
CA GLN A 23 -12.29 1.98 -6.67
C GLN A 23 -10.97 2.69 -6.40
N ALA A 24 -9.86 1.95 -6.44
CA ALA A 24 -8.55 2.57 -6.32
C ALA A 24 -8.27 3.39 -7.60
N PRO A 25 -7.75 4.62 -7.50
CA PRO A 25 -7.49 5.46 -8.68
C PRO A 25 -6.55 4.82 -9.70
N ASP A 26 -5.57 4.06 -9.20
CA ASP A 26 -4.55 3.41 -10.02
C ASP A 26 -4.94 1.98 -10.41
N LEU A 27 -6.11 1.48 -9.96
CA LEU A 27 -6.66 0.18 -10.33
C LEU A 27 -8.20 0.23 -10.30
N PRO A 28 -8.83 0.78 -11.35
CA PRO A 28 -10.28 0.81 -11.48
C PRO A 28 -10.80 -0.58 -11.86
N GLN A 29 -11.13 -1.38 -10.85
CA GLN A 29 -11.77 -2.67 -11.00
C GLN A 29 -13.17 -2.63 -10.39
N ALA A 30 -14.17 -3.20 -11.07
CA ALA A 30 -15.50 -3.29 -10.50
C ALA A 30 -15.50 -4.21 -9.27
N TRP A 31 -16.25 -3.84 -8.24
CA TRP A 31 -16.24 -4.53 -6.95
C TRP A 31 -16.70 -6.00 -7.02
N HIS A 32 -17.46 -6.37 -8.07
CA HIS A 32 -18.06 -7.69 -8.29
C HIS A 32 -17.29 -8.56 -9.30
N GLU A 33 -16.31 -7.99 -10.01
CA GLU A 33 -15.49 -8.74 -10.98
C GLU A 33 -14.50 -9.66 -10.27
N LYS A 34 -14.34 -10.88 -10.78
CA LYS A 34 -13.37 -11.86 -10.28
C LYS A 34 -12.34 -12.18 -11.39
N PRO A 35 -11.05 -12.38 -11.05
CA PRO A 35 -10.44 -12.30 -9.72
C PRO A 35 -10.24 -10.84 -9.28
N ARG A 36 -10.50 -10.56 -8.00
CA ARG A 36 -10.43 -9.19 -7.45
C ARG A 36 -9.13 -8.97 -6.69
N TRP A 37 -8.47 -7.83 -6.93
CA TRP A 37 -7.37 -7.40 -6.06
C TRP A 37 -7.88 -7.10 -4.66
N GLN A 38 -7.24 -7.69 -3.65
CA GLN A 38 -7.57 -7.44 -2.26
C GLN A 38 -7.24 -5.99 -1.91
N ALA A 39 -8.20 -5.29 -1.29
CA ALA A 39 -7.98 -3.96 -0.79
C ALA A 39 -6.88 -4.02 0.29
N PHE A 40 -5.84 -3.22 0.09
CA PHE A 40 -4.66 -3.27 0.93
C PHE A 40 -4.13 -1.85 1.16
N THR A 41 -3.67 -1.57 2.38
CA THR A 41 -3.14 -0.25 2.73
C THR A 41 -1.65 -0.30 3.01
N ILE A 42 -0.99 0.85 2.89
CA ILE A 42 0.44 0.99 3.23
C ILE A 42 0.70 0.58 4.69
N THR A 43 -0.22 0.90 5.60
CA THR A 43 -0.12 0.55 7.02
C THR A 43 -0.21 -0.96 7.22
N ASP A 44 -1.17 -1.63 6.59
CA ASP A 44 -1.32 -3.08 6.68
C ASP A 44 -0.10 -3.80 6.11
N PHE A 45 0.45 -3.30 5.00
CA PHE A 45 1.68 -3.88 4.43
C PHE A 45 2.88 -3.74 5.35
N ALA A 46 3.05 -2.59 6.00
CA ALA A 46 4.15 -2.38 6.95
C ALA A 46 4.02 -3.31 8.17
N LEU A 47 2.79 -3.49 8.67
CA LEU A 47 2.50 -4.44 9.76
C LEU A 47 2.77 -5.88 9.32
N PHE A 48 2.31 -6.26 8.13
CA PHE A 48 2.55 -7.59 7.55
C PHE A 48 4.06 -7.87 7.40
N CYS A 49 4.83 -6.93 6.84
CA CYS A 49 6.28 -7.08 6.71
C CYS A 49 6.94 -7.27 8.06
N ARG A 50 6.54 -6.49 9.08
CA ARG A 50 7.05 -6.61 10.44
C ARG A 50 6.74 -7.98 11.05
N GLN A 51 5.53 -8.50 10.87
CA GLN A 51 5.11 -9.82 11.38
C GLN A 51 5.81 -10.96 10.64
N ALA A 52 6.04 -10.82 9.34
CA ALA A 52 6.72 -11.80 8.51
C ALA A 52 8.26 -11.74 8.61
N GLY A 53 8.82 -10.82 9.40
CA GLY A 53 10.27 -10.62 9.51
C GLY A 53 10.92 -10.11 8.23
N ILE A 54 10.18 -9.41 7.37
CA ILE A 54 10.68 -8.85 6.11
C ILE A 54 11.15 -7.41 6.35
N GLN A 55 12.36 -7.07 5.90
CA GLN A 55 12.83 -5.70 5.95
C GLN A 55 12.44 -4.92 4.70
N ILE A 56 11.94 -3.70 4.90
CA ILE A 56 11.66 -2.76 3.81
C ILE A 56 12.92 -1.89 3.66
N SER A 57 13.68 -2.14 2.59
CA SER A 57 14.93 -1.41 2.29
C SER A 57 14.65 -0.03 1.72
N ARG A 58 13.70 0.05 0.78
CA ARG A 58 13.29 1.31 0.17
C ARG A 58 11.79 1.36 -0.01
N GLN A 59 11.25 2.57 0.11
CA GLN A 59 9.84 2.86 -0.12
C GLN A 59 9.72 4.11 -0.98
N ALA A 60 8.80 4.08 -1.94
CA ALA A 60 8.44 5.21 -2.77
C ALA A 60 6.91 5.28 -2.85
N TYR A 61 6.40 6.50 -2.77
CA TYR A 61 4.97 6.77 -2.79
C TYR A 61 4.64 7.56 -4.04
N LEU A 62 3.57 7.14 -4.73
CA LEU A 62 3.04 7.80 -5.90
C LEU A 62 1.66 8.38 -5.56
N ALA A 63 1.37 9.57 -6.06
CA ALA A 63 0.05 10.17 -6.08
C ALA A 63 -0.32 10.47 -7.54
N ARG A 64 -1.28 9.71 -8.09
CA ARG A 64 -1.70 9.79 -9.50
C ARG A 64 -0.52 9.73 -10.49
N GLY A 65 0.36 8.75 -10.29
CA GLY A 65 1.55 8.55 -11.12
C GLY A 65 2.73 9.50 -10.85
N ARG A 66 2.59 10.51 -9.98
CA ARG A 66 3.71 11.39 -9.60
C ARG A 66 4.32 10.98 -8.27
N ARG A 67 5.65 10.92 -8.20
CA ARG A 67 6.37 10.62 -6.95
C ARG A 67 6.20 11.76 -5.96
N VAL A 68 5.77 11.41 -4.76
CA VAL A 68 5.56 12.36 -3.66
C VAL A 68 6.50 12.02 -2.50
N HIS A 69 7.20 13.03 -1.99
CA HIS A 69 8.05 12.91 -0.80
C HIS A 69 7.23 13.25 0.45
N ILE A 70 6.22 12.43 0.72
CA ILE A 70 5.34 12.58 1.88
C ILE A 70 5.74 11.51 2.89
N TYR A 71 6.29 11.92 4.02
CA TYR A 71 6.66 11.00 5.11
C TYR A 71 5.58 10.92 6.21
N LYS A 72 4.77 11.97 6.37
CA LYS A 72 3.62 12.02 7.29
C LYS A 72 2.33 11.89 6.49
N PHE A 73 1.42 11.00 6.89
CA PHE A 73 0.14 10.73 6.20
C PHE A 73 0.27 10.07 4.80
N THR A 74 1.29 9.23 4.59
CA THR A 74 1.46 8.42 3.37
C THR A 74 0.18 7.68 2.99
N ASN A 75 -0.48 7.08 3.98
CA ASN A 75 -1.70 6.31 3.77
C ASN A 75 -2.87 7.18 3.27
N LEU A 76 -2.91 8.47 3.61
CA LEU A 76 -3.99 9.38 3.22
C LEU A 76 -3.75 9.99 1.83
N LEU A 77 -2.50 10.28 1.47
CA LEU A 77 -2.16 11.08 0.28
C LEU A 77 -1.59 10.28 -0.89
N ALA A 78 -0.99 9.11 -0.64
CA ALA A 78 -0.45 8.26 -1.70
C ALA A 78 -1.56 7.40 -2.31
N THR A 79 -1.59 7.32 -3.64
CA THR A 79 -2.49 6.43 -4.40
C THR A 79 -1.86 5.07 -4.65
N THR A 80 -0.52 4.99 -4.77
CA THR A 80 0.22 3.73 -4.94
C THR A 80 1.47 3.72 -4.07
N GLY A 81 1.75 2.58 -3.44
CA GLY A 81 2.98 2.32 -2.70
C GLY A 81 3.90 1.37 -3.47
N VAL A 82 5.19 1.71 -3.56
CA VAL A 82 6.23 0.89 -4.17
C VAL A 82 7.30 0.59 -3.12
N PHE A 83 7.56 -0.69 -2.90
CA PHE A 83 8.45 -1.16 -1.84
C PHE A 83 9.50 -2.12 -2.38
N VAL A 84 10.75 -1.88 -1.99
CA VAL A 84 11.87 -2.79 -2.16
C VAL A 84 12.03 -3.55 -0.85
N LEU A 85 11.90 -4.87 -0.93
CA LEU A 85 12.01 -5.77 0.21
C LEU A 85 13.39 -6.41 0.19
N GLU A 86 13.98 -6.54 1.37
CA GLU A 86 15.17 -7.33 1.60
C GLU A 86 14.81 -8.55 2.44
N ARG A 87 15.40 -9.69 2.07
CA ARG A 87 15.31 -10.89 2.89
C ARG A 87 16.12 -10.64 4.16
N TYR A 88 15.54 -10.96 5.32
CA TYR A 88 16.29 -10.99 6.56
C TYR A 88 17.40 -12.05 6.43
N SER A 89 18.62 -11.61 6.11
CA SER A 89 19.78 -12.49 6.18
C SER A 89 20.19 -12.49 7.65
N LEU A 90 19.96 -13.61 8.33
CA LEU A 90 20.68 -13.89 9.57
C LEU A 90 22.15 -13.68 9.26
N LYS A 91 22.78 -12.63 9.80
CA LYS A 91 24.24 -12.66 9.90
C LYS A 91 24.53 -13.90 10.76
N PRO A 92 25.33 -14.87 10.28
CA PRO A 92 25.79 -15.92 11.17
C PRO A 92 26.42 -15.21 12.36
N HIS A 93 25.94 -15.52 13.56
CA HIS A 93 26.63 -15.17 14.79
C HIS A 93 28.02 -15.80 14.65
N GLU A 94 29.02 -14.99 14.29
CA GLU A 94 30.40 -15.36 14.55
C GLU A 94 30.58 -15.42 16.06
N VAL A 95 31.26 -16.50 16.43
CA VAL A 95 31.29 -17.21 17.71
C VAL A 95 31.86 -16.38 18.85
#